data_AF-A0A0F3MTZ2-F1
#
_entry.id   AF-A0A0F3MTZ2-F1
#
_cell.length_a   1.000
_cell.length_b   1.000
_cell.length_c   1.000
_cell.angle_alpha   90.00
_cell.angle_beta   90.00
_cell.angle_gamma   90.00
#
_symmetry.space_group_name_H-M   'P 1'
#
loop_
_entity.id
_entity.type
_entity.pdbx_description
1 polymer ?
#
loop_
_entity_poly.entity_id
_entity_poly.type
_entity_poly.pdbx_seq_one_letter_code
_entity_poly.pdbx_strand_id
1 'polypeptide(L)'
;MISLPFYALNEEQKKYIKQANPEIKLIETIGIPHNLTKEECIKDYNDLKNAEKIPSSHKGYIITCLAGDAPDAQGNIKFYTENEAYELGKQLAKIAKDQNMILLATNSPRKGQYNPETKGKLSVHQKEDQLDKVSQKFLDGVKSEGIDRIFENFVFGVKTIFNGYLGAALENQQSIVIIPGESSSQVTVGTNLLPGQVYIKPNQAMNDIHKLQVNKLSEKGIKIFNGDEKVLTPYPPIIIPNDASIIAEQFIEFNDAELMGNNT
;
A
#
# COMPACT_ATOMS: atom_id res chain seq x y z
N MET A 1 17.48 -4.12 -21.40
CA MET A 1 17.33 -3.58 -20.04
C MET A 1 16.16 -4.26 -19.36
N ILE A 2 16.28 -4.63 -18.08
CA ILE A 2 15.20 -5.22 -17.27
C ILE A 2 15.15 -4.47 -15.94
N SER A 3 13.96 -4.02 -15.53
CA SER A 3 13.76 -3.34 -14.26
C SER A 3 12.93 -4.18 -13.31
N LEU A 4 13.43 -4.37 -12.09
CA LEU A 4 12.83 -5.22 -11.08
C LEU A 4 13.10 -4.65 -9.69
N PRO A 5 12.20 -4.87 -8.71
CA PRO A 5 12.49 -4.53 -7.32
C PRO A 5 13.81 -5.16 -6.87
N PHE A 6 14.60 -4.47 -6.05
CA PHE A 6 15.91 -4.97 -5.60
C PHE A 6 15.83 -6.33 -4.87
N TYR A 7 14.67 -6.65 -4.32
CA TYR A 7 14.36 -7.90 -3.62
C TYR A 7 13.75 -8.99 -4.52
N ALA A 8 13.54 -8.72 -5.81
CA ALA A 8 12.90 -9.67 -6.73
C ALA A 8 13.85 -10.79 -7.18
N LEU A 9 15.16 -10.54 -7.15
CA LEU A 9 16.19 -11.50 -7.54
C LEU A 9 17.20 -11.67 -6.40
N ASN A 10 17.62 -12.92 -6.16
CA ASN A 10 18.77 -13.21 -5.31
C ASN A 10 20.10 -13.02 -6.09
N GLU A 11 21.23 -13.00 -5.39
CA GLU A 11 22.54 -12.76 -5.99
C GLU A 11 22.96 -13.85 -7.00
N GLU A 12 22.53 -15.09 -6.80
CA GLU A 12 22.80 -16.18 -7.74
C GLU A 12 22.06 -15.96 -9.06
N GLN A 13 20.79 -15.56 -9.01
CA GLN A 13 19.98 -15.23 -10.18
C GLN A 13 20.56 -14.00 -10.92
N LYS A 14 20.97 -12.97 -10.18
CA LYS A 14 21.63 -11.79 -10.77
C LYS A 14 22.93 -12.19 -11.48
N LYS A 15 23.74 -13.05 -10.86
CA LYS A 15 24.99 -13.58 -11.45
C LYS A 15 24.71 -14.40 -12.70
N TYR A 16 23.73 -15.29 -12.65
CA TYR A 16 23.32 -16.11 -13.80
C TYR A 16 22.86 -15.25 -14.97
N ILE A 17 22.01 -14.24 -14.74
CA ILE A 17 21.54 -13.32 -15.78
C ILE A 17 22.71 -12.59 -16.43
N LYS A 18 23.63 -12.03 -15.63
CA LYS A 18 24.82 -11.33 -16.13
C LYS A 18 25.76 -12.25 -16.92
N GLN A 19 25.89 -13.52 -16.52
CA GLN A 19 26.72 -14.50 -17.24
C GLN A 19 26.08 -14.94 -18.56
N ALA A 20 24.77 -15.19 -18.56
CA ALA A 20 24.05 -15.64 -19.73
C ALA A 20 23.85 -14.52 -20.76
N ASN A 21 23.69 -13.27 -20.31
CA ASN A 21 23.40 -12.12 -21.15
C ASN A 21 24.11 -10.86 -20.60
N PRO A 22 25.41 -10.66 -20.89
CA PRO A 22 26.19 -9.55 -20.35
C PRO A 22 25.67 -8.17 -20.76
N GLU A 23 24.97 -8.08 -21.89
CA GLU A 23 24.37 -6.84 -22.40
C GLU A 23 23.09 -6.43 -21.65
N ILE A 24 22.52 -7.31 -20.81
CA ILE A 24 21.31 -6.96 -20.04
C ILE A 24 21.70 -6.09 -18.84
N LYS A 25 21.38 -4.79 -18.92
CA LYS A 25 21.35 -3.89 -17.77
C LYS A 25 20.15 -4.22 -16.87
N LEU A 26 20.43 -4.63 -15.63
CA LEU A 26 19.44 -4.76 -14.55
C LEU A 26 19.32 -3.42 -13.82
N ILE A 27 18.10 -2.91 -13.72
CA ILE A 27 17.77 -1.72 -12.94
C ILE A 27 17.02 -2.17 -11.69
N GLU A 28 17.59 -1.88 -10.53
CA GLU A 28 16.96 -2.18 -9.25
C GLU A 28 16.04 -1.03 -8.84
N THR A 29 14.78 -1.38 -8.59
CA THR A 29 13.74 -0.47 -8.12
C THR A 29 13.47 -0.68 -6.63
N ILE A 30 12.89 0.30 -5.94
CA ILE A 30 12.53 0.13 -4.52
C ILE A 30 11.16 -0.54 -4.40
N GLY A 31 10.25 -0.20 -5.29
CA GLY A 31 8.90 -0.72 -5.32
C GLY A 31 8.58 -1.43 -6.62
N ILE A 32 7.27 -1.61 -6.84
CA ILE A 32 6.70 -2.24 -8.02
C ILE A 32 6.23 -1.12 -8.98
N PRO A 33 6.60 -1.17 -10.27
CA PRO A 33 6.08 -0.22 -11.25
C PRO A 33 4.55 -0.16 -11.27
N HIS A 34 4.00 1.05 -11.32
CA HIS A 34 2.57 1.30 -11.44
C HIS A 34 2.29 2.49 -12.36
N ASN A 35 1.09 2.56 -12.90
CA ASN A 35 0.63 3.64 -13.77
C ASN A 35 -0.45 4.54 -13.14
N LEU A 36 -0.85 4.27 -11.89
CA LEU A 36 -1.84 5.09 -11.19
C LEU A 36 -1.34 6.53 -11.01
N THR A 37 -2.13 7.50 -11.44
CA THR A 37 -1.78 8.93 -11.37
C THR A 37 -2.51 9.66 -10.24
N LYS A 38 -2.03 10.87 -9.91
CA LYS A 38 -2.70 11.75 -8.94
C LYS A 38 -4.07 12.19 -9.46
N GLU A 39 -4.15 12.50 -10.74
CA GLU A 39 -5.36 12.99 -11.41
C GLU A 39 -6.46 11.93 -11.38
N GLU A 40 -6.12 10.66 -11.62
CA GLU A 40 -7.07 9.54 -11.51
C GLU A 40 -7.61 9.39 -10.08
N CYS A 41 -6.74 9.47 -9.07
CA CYS A 41 -7.14 9.39 -7.67
C CYS A 41 -8.05 10.55 -7.27
N ILE A 42 -7.70 11.78 -7.66
CA ILE A 42 -8.50 12.99 -7.39
C ILE A 42 -9.86 12.91 -8.09
N LYS A 43 -9.89 12.42 -9.33
CA LYS A 43 -11.15 12.18 -10.04
C LYS A 43 -12.03 11.19 -9.26
N ASP A 44 -11.47 10.07 -8.81
CA ASP A 44 -12.21 9.06 -8.05
C ASP A 44 -12.72 9.61 -6.72
N TYR A 45 -11.93 10.44 -6.03
CA TYR A 45 -12.37 11.15 -4.83
C TYR A 45 -13.56 12.07 -5.11
N ASN A 46 -13.49 12.87 -6.18
CA ASN A 46 -14.57 13.77 -6.56
C ASN A 46 -15.85 13.01 -6.93
N ASP A 47 -15.75 11.89 -7.64
CA ASP A 47 -16.89 11.03 -7.96
C ASP A 47 -17.55 10.50 -6.67
N LEU A 48 -16.76 10.07 -5.68
CA LEU A 48 -17.27 9.59 -4.38
C LEU A 48 -17.87 10.71 -3.53
N LYS A 49 -17.25 11.89 -3.53
CA LYS A 49 -17.74 13.09 -2.84
C LYS A 49 -19.07 13.55 -3.42
N ASN A 50 -19.20 13.60 -4.73
CA ASN A 50 -20.43 13.99 -5.43
C ASN A 50 -21.56 12.97 -5.22
N ALA A 51 -21.21 11.69 -4.99
CA ALA A 51 -22.15 10.65 -4.59
C ALA A 51 -22.41 10.60 -3.08
N GLU A 52 -21.91 11.58 -2.30
CA GLU A 52 -22.04 11.68 -0.85
C GLU A 52 -21.49 10.46 -0.07
N LYS A 53 -20.59 9.68 -0.69
CA LYS A 53 -19.96 8.50 -0.06
C LYS A 53 -18.80 8.86 0.86
N ILE A 54 -18.21 10.04 0.68
CA ILE A 54 -17.15 10.57 1.54
C ILE A 54 -17.53 12.01 1.94
N PRO A 55 -17.75 12.28 3.24
CA PRO A 55 -18.00 13.62 3.74
C PRO A 55 -16.74 14.46 3.63
N SER A 56 -16.91 15.77 3.45
CA SER A 56 -15.77 16.70 3.49
C SER A 56 -15.22 16.81 4.91
N SER A 57 -13.90 16.79 5.06
CA SER A 57 -13.23 17.02 6.33
C SER A 57 -12.28 18.22 6.26
N HIS A 58 -12.44 19.18 7.18
CA HIS A 58 -11.49 20.28 7.35
C HIS A 58 -10.23 19.88 8.11
N LYS A 59 -10.28 18.80 8.90
CA LYS A 59 -9.16 18.27 9.68
C LYS A 59 -8.41 17.14 8.98
N GLY A 60 -8.88 16.74 7.80
CA GLY A 60 -8.33 15.62 7.05
C GLY A 60 -8.92 14.28 7.45
N TYR A 61 -8.34 13.23 6.87
CA TYR A 61 -8.79 11.85 7.03
C TYR A 61 -7.68 10.97 7.61
N ILE A 62 -8.05 9.98 8.41
CA ILE A 62 -7.22 8.80 8.67
C ILE A 62 -7.67 7.73 7.70
N ILE A 63 -6.80 7.33 6.77
CA ILE A 63 -7.14 6.39 5.69
C ILE A 63 -6.37 5.10 5.88
N THR A 64 -7.04 3.96 5.71
CA THR A 64 -6.35 2.66 5.69
C THR A 64 -7.00 1.66 4.74
N CYS A 65 -6.18 0.79 4.16
CA CYS A 65 -6.65 -0.48 3.58
C CYS A 65 -6.13 -1.59 4.49
N LEU A 66 -6.99 -2.41 5.11
CA LEU A 66 -6.45 -3.43 6.02
C LEU A 66 -5.76 -4.55 5.24
N ALA A 67 -4.68 -5.07 5.81
CA ALA A 67 -3.81 -6.09 5.23
C ALA A 67 -4.55 -7.34 4.75
N GLY A 68 -3.99 -8.02 3.76
CA GLY A 68 -4.46 -9.33 3.31
C GLY A 68 -3.56 -10.47 3.74
N ASP A 69 -4.04 -11.70 3.58
CA ASP A 69 -3.21 -12.89 3.73
C ASP A 69 -2.17 -12.93 2.61
N ALA A 70 -0.91 -13.24 2.94
CA ALA A 70 0.19 -13.18 1.98
C ALA A 70 0.92 -14.52 1.84
N PRO A 71 0.99 -15.11 0.63
CA PRO A 71 1.84 -16.26 0.39
C PRO A 71 3.32 -15.88 0.43
N ASP A 72 4.16 -16.78 0.92
CA ASP A 72 5.61 -16.72 0.75
C ASP A 72 6.05 -17.37 -0.58
N ALA A 73 7.35 -17.37 -0.85
CA ALA A 73 7.94 -17.94 -2.07
C ALA A 73 7.75 -19.47 -2.18
N GLN A 74 7.44 -20.14 -1.06
CA GLN A 74 7.15 -21.58 -0.99
C GLN A 74 5.65 -21.87 -1.03
N GLY A 75 4.80 -20.84 -1.12
CA GLY A 75 3.34 -20.95 -1.12
C GLY A 75 2.72 -21.10 0.27
N ASN A 76 3.50 -20.98 1.36
CA ASN A 76 2.91 -20.94 2.70
C ASN A 76 2.21 -19.61 2.92
N ILE A 77 1.00 -19.67 3.48
CA ILE A 77 0.22 -18.48 3.76
C ILE A 77 0.61 -17.91 5.12
N LYS A 78 0.97 -16.61 5.14
CA LYS A 78 1.01 -15.80 6.35
C LYS A 78 -0.27 -15.02 6.49
N PHE A 79 -0.91 -15.15 7.65
CA PHE A 79 -2.26 -14.65 7.87
C PHE A 79 -2.25 -13.26 8.51
N TYR A 80 -3.21 -12.42 8.12
CA TYR A 80 -3.55 -11.22 8.87
C TYR A 80 -4.66 -11.56 9.86
N THR A 81 -4.38 -11.39 11.16
CA THR A 81 -5.23 -11.98 12.21
C THR A 81 -6.39 -11.07 12.63
N GLU A 82 -7.45 -11.69 13.14
CA GLU A 82 -8.59 -11.01 13.77
C GLU A 82 -8.17 -10.04 14.89
N ASN A 83 -7.22 -10.47 15.74
CA ASN A 83 -6.73 -9.65 16.85
C ASN A 83 -5.98 -8.42 16.34
N GLU A 84 -5.13 -8.59 15.32
CA GLU A 84 -4.39 -7.48 14.74
C GLU A 84 -5.33 -6.46 14.08
N ALA A 85 -6.37 -6.94 13.41
CA ALA A 85 -7.41 -6.09 12.83
C ALA A 85 -8.21 -5.32 13.89
N TYR A 86 -8.58 -5.97 14.99
CA TYR A 86 -9.27 -5.33 16.11
C TYR A 86 -8.43 -4.20 16.73
N GLU A 87 -7.17 -4.48 17.06
CA GLU A 87 -6.28 -3.49 17.67
C GLU A 87 -5.99 -2.32 16.72
N LEU A 88 -5.79 -2.58 15.43
CA LEU A 88 -5.66 -1.51 14.44
C LEU A 88 -6.92 -0.64 14.38
N GLY A 89 -8.10 -1.25 14.34
CA GLY A 89 -9.38 -0.53 14.32
C GLY A 89 -9.55 0.37 15.52
N LYS A 90 -9.27 -0.16 16.71
CA LYS A 90 -9.30 0.61 17.97
C LYS A 90 -8.31 1.77 17.95
N GLN A 91 -7.06 1.53 17.56
CA GLN A 91 -6.01 2.55 17.52
C GLN A 91 -6.34 3.69 16.55
N LEU A 92 -6.68 3.36 15.30
CA LEU A 92 -6.99 4.38 14.29
C LEU A 92 -8.26 5.17 14.64
N ALA A 93 -9.25 4.50 15.24
CA ALA A 93 -10.45 5.17 15.71
C ALA A 93 -10.16 6.15 16.84
N LYS A 94 -9.32 5.75 17.79
CA LYS A 94 -8.87 6.63 18.86
C LYS A 94 -8.12 7.85 18.33
N ILE A 95 -7.18 7.65 17.40
CA ILE A 95 -6.42 8.74 16.77
C ILE A 95 -7.36 9.68 16.01
N ALA A 96 -8.27 9.14 15.19
CA ALA A 96 -9.24 9.93 14.44
C ALA A 96 -10.14 10.75 15.38
N LYS A 97 -10.60 10.17 16.49
CA LYS A 97 -11.36 10.87 17.53
C LYS A 97 -10.57 12.02 18.15
N ASP A 98 -9.36 11.72 18.63
CA ASP A 98 -8.52 12.67 19.37
C ASP A 98 -8.06 13.83 18.48
N GLN A 99 -7.91 13.59 17.17
CA GLN A 99 -7.52 14.59 16.17
C GLN A 99 -8.71 15.24 15.42
N ASN A 100 -9.94 14.82 15.72
CA ASN A 100 -11.16 15.24 15.04
C ASN A 100 -11.10 15.03 13.51
N MET A 101 -10.55 13.89 13.09
CA MET A 101 -10.44 13.46 11.69
C MET A 101 -11.47 12.36 11.38
N ILE A 102 -11.74 12.14 10.10
CA ILE A 102 -12.68 11.09 9.66
C ILE A 102 -11.89 9.83 9.30
N LEU A 103 -12.32 8.68 9.82
CA LEU A 103 -11.72 7.38 9.48
C LEU A 103 -12.34 6.81 8.20
N LEU A 104 -11.53 6.65 7.15
CA LEU A 104 -11.87 5.99 5.89
C LEU A 104 -11.13 4.65 5.81
N ALA A 105 -11.86 3.54 5.70
CA ALA A 105 -11.28 2.21 5.70
C ALA A 105 -11.86 1.32 4.60
N THR A 106 -11.04 0.44 4.06
CA THR A 106 -11.48 -0.60 3.12
C THR A 106 -10.66 -1.87 3.32
N ASN A 107 -11.15 -3.02 2.86
CA ASN A 107 -10.38 -4.26 2.84
C ASN A 107 -9.68 -4.52 1.51
N SER A 108 -8.70 -5.42 1.55
CA SER A 108 -7.89 -5.79 0.40
C SER A 108 -8.39 -7.10 -0.23
N PRO A 109 -8.08 -7.37 -1.52
CA PRO A 109 -8.61 -8.53 -2.25
C PRO A 109 -8.24 -9.89 -1.66
N ARG A 110 -7.16 -9.98 -0.88
CA ARG A 110 -6.64 -11.22 -0.27
C ARG A 110 -7.09 -11.42 1.17
N LYS A 111 -7.85 -10.49 1.76
CA LYS A 111 -8.22 -10.58 3.16
C LYS A 111 -9.22 -11.70 3.41
N GLY A 112 -8.92 -12.59 4.36
CA GLY A 112 -9.79 -13.70 4.70
C GLY A 112 -9.97 -14.70 3.55
N GLN A 113 -9.11 -14.64 2.54
CA GLN A 113 -9.20 -15.51 1.37
C GLN A 113 -8.69 -16.91 1.68
N TYR A 114 -7.94 -17.10 2.76
CA TYR A 114 -7.40 -18.40 3.14
C TYR A 114 -7.93 -18.83 4.51
N ASN A 115 -8.37 -20.08 4.61
CA ASN A 115 -8.75 -20.67 5.88
C ASN A 115 -7.48 -20.97 6.71
N PRO A 116 -7.34 -20.46 7.96
CA PRO A 116 -6.15 -20.70 8.78
C PRO A 116 -5.91 -22.16 9.17
N GLU A 117 -6.97 -22.96 9.27
CA GLU A 117 -6.90 -24.38 9.67
C GLU A 117 -6.61 -25.28 8.47
N THR A 118 -7.31 -25.08 7.36
CA THR A 118 -7.23 -25.96 6.19
C THR A 118 -6.28 -25.46 5.10
N LYS A 119 -5.84 -24.19 5.18
CA LYS A 119 -5.07 -23.46 4.16
C LYS A 119 -5.75 -23.38 2.78
N GLY A 120 -6.99 -23.85 2.67
CA GLY A 120 -7.80 -23.77 1.46
C GLY A 120 -8.26 -22.34 1.18
N LYS A 121 -8.48 -22.02 -0.11
CA LYS A 121 -9.10 -20.76 -0.50
C LYS A 121 -10.58 -20.74 -0.14
N LEU A 122 -11.02 -19.64 0.43
CA LEU A 122 -12.42 -19.31 0.70
C LEU A 122 -12.97 -18.43 -0.44
N SER A 123 -14.25 -18.59 -0.74
CA SER A 123 -14.97 -17.64 -1.60
C SER A 123 -15.32 -16.42 -0.75
N VAL A 124 -14.63 -15.31 -1.00
CA VAL A 124 -14.82 -14.02 -0.35
C VAL A 124 -14.81 -12.91 -1.41
N HIS A 125 -15.29 -11.72 -1.03
CA HIS A 125 -15.30 -10.50 -1.87
C HIS A 125 -16.16 -10.62 -3.14
N GLN A 126 -17.24 -11.40 -3.08
CA GLN A 126 -18.34 -11.32 -4.05
C GLN A 126 -19.38 -10.28 -3.62
N LYS A 127 -20.20 -9.82 -4.57
CA LYS A 127 -21.18 -8.74 -4.34
C LYS A 127 -22.18 -9.05 -3.22
N GLU A 128 -22.54 -10.33 -3.06
CA GLU A 128 -23.50 -10.82 -2.07
C GLU A 128 -22.82 -11.45 -0.84
N ASP A 129 -21.48 -11.43 -0.77
CA ASP A 129 -20.78 -12.04 0.34
C ASP A 129 -20.96 -11.21 1.61
N GLN A 130 -21.12 -11.92 2.73
CA GLN A 130 -20.98 -11.30 4.03
C GLN A 130 -19.56 -10.77 4.21
N LEU A 131 -19.44 -9.71 5.00
CA LEU A 131 -18.14 -9.17 5.37
C LEU A 131 -17.28 -10.25 6.05
N ASP A 132 -16.02 -10.33 5.66
CA ASP A 132 -15.10 -11.30 6.23
C ASP A 132 -14.87 -11.04 7.74
N LYS A 133 -14.58 -12.11 8.49
CA LYS A 133 -14.42 -12.04 9.96
C LYS A 133 -13.34 -11.05 10.39
N VAL A 134 -12.26 -10.91 9.63
CA VAL A 134 -11.14 -10.03 9.97
C VAL A 134 -11.56 -8.57 9.82
N SER A 135 -12.27 -8.23 8.74
CA SER A 135 -12.87 -6.90 8.57
C SER A 135 -13.93 -6.62 9.64
N GLN A 136 -14.75 -7.60 10.01
CA GLN A 136 -15.71 -7.45 11.10
C GLN A 136 -15.02 -7.11 12.42
N LYS A 137 -13.88 -7.75 12.72
CA LYS A 137 -13.10 -7.48 13.94
C LYS A 137 -12.47 -6.10 13.95
N PHE A 138 -12.01 -5.60 12.80
CA PHE A 138 -11.61 -4.19 12.68
C PHE A 138 -12.77 -3.24 13.02
N LEU A 139 -13.97 -3.51 12.50
CA LEU A 139 -15.16 -2.70 12.78
C LEU A 139 -15.57 -2.75 14.25
N ASP A 140 -15.42 -3.89 14.91
CA ASP A 140 -15.64 -4.03 16.35
C ASP A 140 -14.64 -3.16 17.15
N GLY A 141 -13.38 -3.16 16.75
CA GLY A 141 -12.33 -2.30 17.32
C GLY A 141 -12.68 -0.82 17.18
N VAL A 142 -13.09 -0.38 15.99
CA VAL A 142 -13.52 1.02 15.78
C VAL A 142 -14.75 1.36 16.63
N LYS A 143 -15.75 0.47 16.67
CA LYS A 143 -16.97 0.66 17.45
C LYS A 143 -16.68 0.87 18.94
N SER A 144 -15.64 0.22 19.47
CA SER A 144 -15.26 0.36 20.87
C SER A 144 -14.85 1.79 21.29
N GLU A 145 -14.41 2.62 20.34
CA GLU A 145 -14.00 4.01 20.58
C GLU A 145 -15.14 5.03 20.36
N GLY A 146 -16.27 4.57 19.79
CA GLY A 146 -17.50 5.36 19.65
C GLY A 146 -17.40 6.51 18.64
N ILE A 147 -16.74 6.29 17.50
CA ILE A 147 -16.74 7.24 16.39
C ILE A 147 -17.44 6.68 15.14
N ASP A 148 -17.91 7.61 14.31
CA ASP A 148 -18.33 7.32 12.95
C ASP A 148 -17.12 7.02 12.05
N ARG A 149 -17.36 6.17 11.05
CA ARG A 149 -16.36 5.75 10.07
C ARG A 149 -17.05 5.49 8.75
N ILE A 150 -16.27 5.53 7.68
CA ILE A 150 -16.66 4.93 6.42
C ILE A 150 -15.84 3.67 6.25
N PHE A 151 -16.55 2.55 6.10
CA PHE A 151 -15.94 1.29 5.72
C PHE A 151 -16.60 0.77 4.46
N GLU A 152 -15.80 0.45 3.47
CA GLU A 152 -16.27 -0.05 2.18
C GLU A 152 -15.62 -1.39 1.87
N ASN A 153 -16.46 -2.39 1.64
CA ASN A 153 -16.03 -3.75 1.33
C ASN A 153 -15.53 -3.83 -0.12
N PHE A 154 -14.37 -4.42 -0.31
CA PHE A 154 -13.81 -4.75 -1.60
C PHE A 154 -14.64 -5.86 -2.24
N VAL A 155 -14.92 -5.71 -3.53
CA VAL A 155 -15.65 -6.69 -4.32
C VAL A 155 -14.92 -6.88 -5.65
N PHE A 156 -14.66 -8.13 -6.02
CA PHE A 156 -14.03 -8.43 -7.30
C PHE A 156 -14.90 -7.94 -8.48
N GLY A 157 -14.24 -7.39 -9.50
CA GLY A 157 -14.91 -6.81 -10.66
C GLY A 157 -15.54 -5.43 -10.41
N VAL A 158 -15.52 -4.94 -9.17
CA VAL A 158 -15.91 -3.56 -8.83
C VAL A 158 -14.65 -2.71 -8.67
N LYS A 159 -14.71 -1.47 -9.17
CA LYS A 159 -13.61 -0.53 -9.00
C LYS A 159 -13.35 -0.30 -7.50
N THR A 160 -12.08 -0.46 -7.10
CA THR A 160 -11.69 -0.24 -5.69
C THR A 160 -11.89 1.22 -5.29
N ILE A 161 -12.45 1.43 -4.10
CA ILE A 161 -12.61 2.78 -3.54
C ILE A 161 -11.30 3.37 -3.03
N PHE A 162 -10.27 2.53 -2.82
CA PHE A 162 -9.01 2.96 -2.22
C PHE A 162 -8.35 4.09 -3.00
N ASN A 163 -8.45 4.10 -4.34
CA ASN A 163 -7.93 5.20 -5.16
C ASN A 163 -8.60 6.54 -4.83
N GLY A 164 -9.90 6.54 -4.59
CA GLY A 164 -10.63 7.74 -4.16
C GLY A 164 -10.24 8.17 -2.74
N TYR A 165 -9.87 7.22 -1.85
CA TYR A 165 -9.30 7.59 -0.56
C TYR A 165 -7.91 8.22 -0.70
N LEU A 166 -7.06 7.73 -1.60
CA LEU A 166 -5.78 8.39 -1.91
C LEU A 166 -6.01 9.79 -2.49
N GLY A 167 -7.04 9.98 -3.33
CA GLY A 167 -7.48 11.28 -3.82
C GLY A 167 -7.90 12.24 -2.71
N ALA A 168 -8.61 11.73 -1.69
CA ALA A 168 -9.00 12.52 -0.53
C ALA A 168 -7.77 13.05 0.26
N ALA A 169 -6.70 12.25 0.34
CA ALA A 169 -5.43 12.66 0.95
C ALA A 169 -4.64 13.65 0.06
N LEU A 170 -4.65 13.45 -1.26
CA LEU A 170 -4.03 14.39 -2.20
C LEU A 170 -4.64 15.80 -2.10
N GLU A 171 -5.97 15.86 -1.97
CA GLU A 171 -6.73 17.12 -1.85
C GLU A 171 -6.71 17.71 -0.43
N ASN A 172 -6.29 16.94 0.58
CA ASN A 172 -6.20 17.41 1.95
C ASN A 172 -4.88 16.98 2.60
N GLN A 173 -3.92 17.91 2.62
CA GLN A 173 -2.57 17.73 3.14
C GLN A 173 -2.48 17.35 4.63
N GLN A 174 -3.56 17.50 5.41
CA GLN A 174 -3.60 17.08 6.81
C GLN A 174 -3.90 15.58 6.96
N SER A 175 -4.35 14.93 5.89
CA SER A 175 -4.71 13.52 5.91
C SER A 175 -3.49 12.63 6.07
N ILE A 176 -3.74 11.46 6.67
CA ILE A 176 -2.73 10.43 6.90
C ILE A 176 -3.21 9.13 6.28
N VAL A 177 -2.32 8.45 5.56
CA VAL A 177 -2.59 7.14 4.95
C VAL A 177 -1.74 6.08 5.64
N ILE A 178 -2.40 5.07 6.20
CA ILE A 178 -1.78 3.96 6.90
C ILE A 178 -1.89 2.72 6.00
N ILE A 179 -0.74 2.29 5.48
CA ILE A 179 -0.66 1.22 4.49
C ILE A 179 -0.05 -0.03 5.13
N PRO A 180 -0.64 -1.22 4.95
CA PRO A 180 -0.11 -2.45 5.50
C PRO A 180 1.19 -2.82 4.79
N GLY A 181 2.25 -3.07 5.56
CA GLY A 181 3.59 -3.35 5.05
C GLY A 181 3.72 -4.63 4.22
N GLU A 182 2.71 -5.50 4.22
CA GLU A 182 2.68 -6.68 3.34
C GLU A 182 2.35 -6.32 1.89
N SER A 183 1.65 -5.21 1.68
CA SER A 183 1.12 -4.85 0.37
C SER A 183 2.14 -4.02 -0.39
N SER A 184 3.15 -4.68 -0.97
CA SER A 184 4.24 -4.01 -1.70
C SER A 184 3.75 -3.03 -2.76
N SER A 185 2.64 -3.35 -3.44
CA SER A 185 2.03 -2.47 -4.45
C SER A 185 1.41 -1.22 -3.82
N GLN A 186 0.62 -1.35 -2.76
CA GLN A 186 0.01 -0.20 -2.08
C GLN A 186 1.08 0.66 -1.40
N VAL A 187 2.10 0.03 -0.79
CA VAL A 187 3.24 0.75 -0.19
C VAL A 187 3.90 1.62 -1.25
N THR A 188 4.25 1.04 -2.41
CA THR A 188 4.88 1.79 -3.51
C THR A 188 4.00 2.94 -4.00
N VAL A 189 2.72 2.64 -4.30
CA VAL A 189 1.76 3.64 -4.80
C VAL A 189 1.59 4.77 -3.81
N GLY A 190 1.39 4.45 -2.52
CA GLY A 190 1.21 5.43 -1.47
C GLY A 190 2.43 6.34 -1.33
N THR A 191 3.64 5.77 -1.21
CA THR A 191 4.85 6.57 -1.01
C THR A 191 5.18 7.44 -2.22
N ASN A 192 4.82 7.00 -3.43
CA ASN A 192 5.03 7.78 -4.65
C ASN A 192 4.02 8.92 -4.79
N LEU A 193 2.74 8.67 -4.52
CA LEU A 193 1.68 9.67 -4.70
C LEU A 193 1.60 10.68 -3.55
N LEU A 194 1.87 10.24 -2.32
CA LEU A 194 1.60 10.97 -1.07
C LEU A 194 2.86 11.11 -0.19
N PRO A 195 3.96 11.68 -0.72
CA PRO A 195 5.19 11.84 0.05
C PRO A 195 4.92 12.71 1.28
N GLY A 196 5.28 12.21 2.47
CA GLY A 196 5.06 12.91 3.74
C GLY A 196 3.71 12.65 4.41
N GLN A 197 2.78 11.90 3.80
CA GLN A 197 1.48 11.59 4.41
C GLN A 197 1.29 10.10 4.72
N VAL A 198 2.23 9.25 4.30
CA VAL A 198 2.12 7.79 4.42
C VAL A 198 2.87 7.27 5.64
N TYR A 199 2.20 6.43 6.40
CA TYR A 199 2.80 5.58 7.41
C TYR A 199 2.63 4.12 6.99
N ILE A 200 3.70 3.34 7.09
CA ILE A 200 3.64 1.91 6.83
C ILE A 200 3.36 1.19 8.15
N LYS A 201 2.36 0.31 8.20
CA LYS A 201 2.04 -0.54 9.35
C LYS A 201 2.60 -1.96 9.13
N PRO A 202 3.69 -2.35 9.81
CA PRO A 202 4.14 -3.72 9.83
C PRO A 202 3.06 -4.62 10.42
N ASN A 203 2.94 -5.83 9.87
CA ASN A 203 1.94 -6.80 10.25
C ASN A 203 2.46 -8.24 10.16
N GLN A 204 1.74 -9.17 10.77
CA GLN A 204 2.14 -10.58 10.83
C GLN A 204 2.12 -11.29 9.46
N ALA A 205 1.35 -10.79 8.49
CA ALA A 205 1.30 -11.34 7.14
C ALA A 205 2.57 -11.03 6.33
N MET A 206 3.48 -10.18 6.83
CA MET A 206 4.72 -9.86 6.13
C MET A 206 5.67 -11.07 5.99
N ASN A 207 6.05 -11.39 4.76
CA ASN A 207 7.20 -12.25 4.47
C ASN A 207 8.51 -11.44 4.50
N ASP A 208 9.64 -12.09 4.27
CA ASP A 208 10.94 -11.43 4.39
C ASP A 208 11.16 -10.40 3.28
N ILE A 209 10.58 -10.59 2.10
CA ILE A 209 10.60 -9.62 1.01
C ILE A 209 9.86 -8.34 1.40
N HIS A 210 8.68 -8.46 2.02
CA HIS A 210 7.93 -7.32 2.53
C HIS A 210 8.75 -6.54 3.57
N LYS A 211 9.41 -7.25 4.49
CA LYS A 211 10.27 -6.62 5.50
C LYS A 211 11.46 -5.88 4.87
N LEU A 212 12.10 -6.46 3.86
CA LEU A 212 13.21 -5.83 3.14
C LEU A 212 12.76 -4.50 2.51
N GLN A 213 11.61 -4.48 1.82
CA GLN A 213 11.07 -3.26 1.24
C GLN A 213 10.77 -2.20 2.30
N VAL A 214 10.07 -2.58 3.37
CA VAL A 214 9.68 -1.65 4.45
C VAL A 214 10.90 -1.07 5.15
N ASN A 215 11.92 -1.89 5.44
CA ASN A 215 13.17 -1.42 6.02
C ASN A 215 13.86 -0.42 5.09
N LYS A 216 13.92 -0.71 3.79
CA LYS A 216 14.56 0.18 2.82
C LYS A 216 13.85 1.54 2.71
N LEU A 217 12.53 1.54 2.80
CA LEU A 217 11.73 2.77 2.81
C LEU A 217 11.91 3.54 4.13
N SER A 218 12.02 2.82 5.25
CA SER A 218 12.27 3.43 6.56
C SER A 218 13.65 4.08 6.64
N GLU A 219 14.69 3.47 6.07
CA GLU A 219 16.03 4.07 5.91
C GLU A 219 15.98 5.40 5.13
N LYS A 220 15.04 5.52 4.19
CA LYS A 220 14.80 6.74 3.42
C LYS A 220 13.96 7.77 4.18
N GLY A 221 13.49 7.42 5.37
CA GLY A 221 12.74 8.26 6.30
C GLY A 221 11.22 8.09 6.24
N ILE A 222 10.70 7.15 5.43
CA ILE A 222 9.26 6.83 5.48
C ILE A 222 8.93 6.30 6.87
N LYS A 223 7.89 6.88 7.47
CA LYS A 223 7.53 6.55 8.85
C LYS A 223 6.85 5.19 8.96
N ILE A 224 7.19 4.50 10.03
CA ILE A 224 6.54 3.26 10.45
C ILE A 224 5.51 3.61 11.52
N PHE A 225 4.30 3.07 11.39
CA PHE A 225 3.25 3.12 12.42
C PHE A 225 3.36 1.87 13.29
N ASN A 226 3.82 2.03 14.51
CA ASN A 226 4.00 0.91 15.45
C ASN A 226 2.74 0.63 16.25
N GLY A 227 1.87 1.63 16.44
CA GLY A 227 0.62 1.55 17.20
C GLY A 227 0.67 2.25 18.56
N ASP A 228 1.84 2.80 18.93
CA ASP A 228 2.05 3.55 20.18
C ASP A 228 1.82 5.06 19.98
N GLU A 229 1.69 5.49 18.73
CA GLU A 229 1.49 6.88 18.35
C GLU A 229 0.09 7.35 18.77
N LYS A 230 0.04 8.40 19.59
CA LYS A 230 -1.23 9.04 19.99
C LYS A 230 -1.70 10.10 18.99
N VAL A 231 -0.79 10.58 18.16
CA VAL A 231 -0.98 11.68 17.22
C VAL A 231 -0.21 11.32 15.96
N LEU A 232 -0.89 11.32 14.82
CA LEU A 232 -0.26 11.21 13.50
C LEU A 232 -0.32 12.56 12.81
N THR A 233 0.80 13.00 12.26
CA THR A 233 0.85 14.23 11.46
C THR A 233 1.58 13.95 10.15
N PRO A 234 1.28 14.73 9.10
CA PRO A 234 2.14 14.76 7.93
C PRO A 234 3.56 15.14 8.35
N TYR A 235 4.53 14.72 7.57
CA TYR A 235 5.94 14.99 7.76
C TYR A 235 6.54 15.54 6.47
N PRO A 236 7.74 16.16 6.52
CA PRO A 236 8.38 16.70 5.32
C PRO A 236 8.39 15.67 4.18
N PRO A 237 7.98 16.05 2.96
CA PRO A 237 7.91 15.12 1.84
C PRO A 237 9.25 14.43 1.58
N ILE A 238 9.19 13.10 1.51
CA ILE A 238 10.34 12.27 1.15
C ILE A 238 10.11 11.80 -0.26
N ILE A 239 10.88 12.36 -1.20
CA ILE A 239 10.76 12.01 -2.60
C ILE A 239 11.51 10.70 -2.81
N ILE A 240 10.76 9.63 -2.99
CA ILE A 240 11.26 8.38 -3.54
C ILE A 240 11.02 8.49 -5.05
N PRO A 241 12.08 8.45 -5.88
CA PRO A 241 11.89 8.53 -7.31
C PRO A 241 10.97 7.39 -7.74
N ASN A 242 9.95 7.71 -8.53
CA ASN A 242 9.10 6.69 -9.11
C ASN A 242 9.99 5.77 -9.95
N ASP A 243 9.87 4.47 -9.72
CA ASP A 243 10.60 3.43 -10.44
C ASP A 243 10.44 3.58 -11.96
N ALA A 244 9.27 4.00 -12.46
CA ALA A 244 9.05 4.29 -13.88
C ALA A 244 9.90 5.48 -14.39
N SER A 245 10.13 6.50 -13.56
CA SER A 245 10.97 7.64 -13.89
C SER A 245 12.46 7.26 -13.91
N ILE A 246 12.90 6.44 -12.94
CA ILE A 246 14.27 5.89 -12.94
C ILE A 246 14.52 5.08 -14.23
N ILE A 247 13.56 4.24 -14.62
CA ILE A 247 13.64 3.45 -15.85
C ILE A 247 13.73 4.37 -17.07
N ALA A 248 12.87 5.39 -17.15
CA ALA A 248 12.84 6.33 -18.27
C ALA A 248 14.17 7.10 -18.40
N GLU A 249 14.73 7.61 -17.29
CA GLU A 249 16.03 8.29 -17.27
C GLU A 249 17.15 7.37 -17.75
N GLN A 250 17.23 6.15 -17.20
CA GLN A 250 18.28 5.21 -17.58
C GLN A 250 18.14 4.67 -19.00
N PHE A 251 16.92 4.62 -19.55
CA PHE A 251 16.67 4.26 -20.93
C PHE A 251 17.17 5.34 -21.90
N ILE A 252 16.99 6.62 -21.56
CA ILE A 252 17.54 7.75 -22.32
C ILE A 252 19.07 7.67 -22.32
N GLU A 253 19.70 7.54 -21.14
CA GLU A 253 21.15 7.43 -21.02
C GLU A 253 21.75 6.28 -21.82
N PHE A 254 21.07 5.12 -21.84
CA PHE A 254 21.52 3.95 -22.58
C PHE A 254 21.50 4.19 -24.09
N ASN A 255 20.43 4.77 -24.62
CA ASN A 255 20.31 5.05 -26.05
C ASN A 255 21.28 6.13 -26.51
N ASP A 256 21.51 7.17 -25.68
CA ASP A 256 22.48 8.21 -25.98
C ASP A 256 23.92 7.66 -26.03
N ALA A 257 24.25 6.71 -25.16
CA ALA A 257 25.54 6.02 -25.17
C ALA A 257 25.73 5.11 -26.40
N GLU A 258 24.70 4.36 -26.82
CA GLU A 258 24.75 3.56 -28.06
C GLU A 258 24.87 4.44 -29.32
N LEU A 259 24.19 5.58 -29.36
CA LEU A 259 24.27 6.54 -30.47
C LEU A 259 25.65 7.18 -30.59
N MET A 260 26.33 7.43 -29.46
CA MET A 260 27.72 7.95 -29.47
C MET A 260 28.78 6.87 -29.72
N GLY A 261 28.51 5.60 -29.43
CA GLY A 261 29.40 4.47 -29.69
C GLY A 261 29.42 3.97 -31.14
N ASN A 262 28.41 4.31 -31.95
CA ASN A 262 28.30 3.92 -33.36
C ASN A 262 28.89 4.95 -34.35
N ASN A 263 29.58 5.98 -33.86
CA ASN A 263 30.22 7.03 -34.67
C ASN A 263 31.76 6.92 -34.75
N THR A 264 32.33 5.74 -34.53
CA THR A 264 33.76 5.43 -34.72
C THR A 264 33.96 4.28 -35.68
#